data_AF-A0A2I2YQV6-F1
#
_entry.id   AF-A0A2I2YQV6-F1
#
_cell.length_a   1.000
_cell.length_b   1.000
_cell.length_c   1.000
_cell.angle_alpha   90.00
_cell.angle_beta   90.00
_cell.angle_gamma   90.00
#
_symmetry.space_group_name_H-M   'P 1'
#
loop_
_entity.id
_entity.type
_entity.pdbx_description
1 polymer ?
#
loop_
_entity_poly.entity_id
_entity_poly.type
_entity_poly.pdbx_seq_one_letter_code
_entity_poly.pdbx_strand_id
1 'polypeptide(L)'
;MVTNVTSLLKTVKAVEDEATKGTRALEATTEHIRQELAVFCSPEPPAKTSTPEDFIRMTKGITMATAKAVAAGNSCRQEDVIATANLSRRAIADMLRACKEAAYHPEVAPDVRLRALHYGRECANGYLELLDHVLLTLQKPSPELKQQLTGHSKRVAGSVTELIQAAEAMKGTEWVDPEDPTVIAENELLGAAAAIEAAAKKLEQLKPRAKPKVSPAPFLFHPHHGSVPTFISDFTSLSATFAYCRRQMSP
;
A
#
# COMPACT_ATOMS: atom_id res chain seq x y z
N MET A 1 -55.44 29.62 -7.97
CA MET A 1 -54.15 30.37 -7.87
C MET A 1 -53.24 29.81 -6.78
N VAL A 2 -53.73 29.66 -5.54
CA VAL A 2 -52.94 29.16 -4.38
C VAL A 2 -52.32 27.77 -4.61
N THR A 3 -53.06 26.83 -5.20
CA THR A 3 -52.58 25.47 -5.53
C THR A 3 -51.39 25.46 -6.49
N ASN A 4 -51.35 26.36 -7.47
CA ASN A 4 -50.25 26.45 -8.44
C ASN A 4 -48.99 27.05 -7.82
N VAL A 5 -49.15 28.03 -6.92
CA VAL A 5 -48.04 28.61 -6.15
C VAL A 5 -47.42 27.55 -5.23
N THR A 6 -48.25 26.75 -4.54
CA THR A 6 -47.76 25.65 -3.69
C THR A 6 -47.01 24.58 -4.49
N SER A 7 -47.51 24.21 -5.68
CA SER A 7 -46.81 23.25 -6.55
C SER A 7 -45.46 23.78 -7.04
N LEU A 8 -45.39 25.07 -7.40
CA LEU A 8 -44.12 25.71 -7.80
C LEU A 8 -43.10 25.71 -6.66
N LEU A 9 -43.50 26.07 -5.44
CA LEU A 9 -42.62 26.05 -4.27
C LEU A 9 -42.09 24.64 -3.96
N LYS A 10 -42.92 23.60 -4.14
CA LYS A 10 -42.47 22.20 -4.00
C LYS A 10 -41.40 21.85 -5.04
N THR A 11 -41.59 22.27 -6.29
CA THR A 11 -40.60 22.03 -7.36
C THR A 11 -39.30 22.77 -7.10
N VAL A 12 -39.35 24.03 -6.68
CA VAL A 12 -38.15 24.82 -6.33
C VAL A 12 -37.38 24.13 -5.20
N LYS A 13 -38.07 23.75 -4.12
CA LYS A 13 -37.45 23.01 -3.01
C LYS A 13 -36.79 21.72 -3.46
N ALA A 14 -37.47 20.93 -4.31
CA ALA A 14 -36.92 19.68 -4.82
C ALA A 14 -35.63 19.91 -5.64
N VAL A 15 -35.58 20.98 -6.44
CA VAL A 15 -34.39 21.36 -7.20
C VAL A 15 -33.24 21.79 -6.27
N GLU A 16 -33.53 22.59 -5.25
CA GLU A 16 -32.53 23.02 -4.25
C GLU A 16 -31.96 21.84 -3.44
N ASP A 17 -32.83 20.92 -3.00
CA ASP A 17 -32.42 19.73 -2.27
C ASP A 17 -31.46 18.87 -3.09
N GLU A 18 -31.74 18.73 -4.39
CA GLU A 18 -30.93 17.92 -5.30
C GLU A 18 -29.65 18.61 -5.77
N ALA A 19 -29.64 19.94 -5.80
CA ALA A 19 -28.45 20.73 -6.03
C ALA A 19 -27.48 20.74 -4.83
N THR A 20 -27.95 20.41 -3.62
CA THR A 20 -27.17 20.53 -2.38
C THR A 20 -26.95 19.21 -1.64
N LYS A 21 -27.50 18.09 -2.11
CA LYS A 21 -27.38 16.77 -1.44
C LYS A 21 -25.92 16.34 -1.19
N GLY A 22 -25.05 16.52 -2.17
CA GLY A 22 -23.63 16.21 -2.06
C GLY A 22 -22.90 17.18 -1.16
N THR A 23 -23.21 18.47 -1.24
CA THR A 23 -22.69 19.50 -0.33
C THR A 23 -22.98 19.14 1.13
N ARG A 24 -24.25 18.84 1.46
CA ARG A 24 -24.66 18.40 2.81
C ARG A 24 -23.95 17.11 3.25
N ALA A 25 -23.83 16.14 2.35
CA ALA A 25 -23.12 14.89 2.64
C ALA A 25 -21.63 15.13 2.95
N LEU A 26 -20.99 16.06 2.24
CA LEU A 26 -19.60 16.40 2.43
C LEU A 26 -19.37 17.21 3.72
N GLU A 27 -20.26 18.15 4.05
CA GLU A 27 -20.27 18.87 5.34
C GLU A 27 -20.39 17.89 6.53
N ALA A 28 -21.30 16.92 6.45
CA ALA A 28 -21.40 15.88 7.47
C ALA A 28 -20.13 15.02 7.57
N THR A 29 -19.45 14.77 6.44
CA THR A 29 -18.16 14.07 6.43
C THR A 29 -17.04 14.90 7.07
N THR A 30 -16.94 16.20 6.79
CA THR A 30 -15.89 17.04 7.41
C THR A 30 -16.07 17.10 8.92
N GLU A 31 -17.30 17.21 9.41
CA GLU A 31 -17.58 17.17 10.85
C GLU A 31 -17.22 15.82 11.49
N HIS A 32 -17.58 14.72 10.84
CA HIS A 32 -17.17 13.39 11.32
C HIS A 32 -15.64 13.24 11.37
N ILE A 33 -14.92 13.71 10.35
CA ILE A 33 -13.45 13.67 10.35
C ILE A 33 -12.87 14.50 11.51
N ARG A 34 -13.45 15.67 11.82
CA ARG A 34 -13.03 16.48 12.97
C ARG A 34 -13.22 15.74 14.29
N GLN A 35 -14.32 15.00 14.45
CA GLN A 35 -14.57 14.16 15.63
C GLN A 35 -13.55 13.02 15.75
N GLU A 36 -13.30 12.29 14.66
CA GLU A 36 -12.26 11.24 14.63
C GLU A 36 -10.86 11.80 14.93
N LEU A 37 -10.55 12.99 14.40
CA LEU A 37 -9.29 13.66 14.68
C LEU A 37 -9.14 14.06 16.15
N ALA A 38 -10.22 14.49 16.79
CA ALA A 38 -10.22 14.80 18.23
C ALA A 38 -9.94 13.53 19.07
N VAL A 39 -10.55 12.40 18.72
CA VAL A 39 -10.27 11.09 19.35
C VAL A 39 -8.83 10.65 19.08
N PHE A 40 -8.33 10.85 17.87
CA PHE A 40 -6.95 10.55 17.51
C PHE A 40 -5.94 11.34 18.34
N CYS A 41 -6.16 12.64 18.50
CA CYS A 41 -5.31 13.53 19.28
C CYS A 41 -5.45 13.36 20.81
N SER A 42 -6.41 12.57 21.28
CA SER A 42 -6.54 12.28 22.71
C SER A 42 -5.32 11.49 23.22
N PRO A 43 -4.90 11.69 24.48
CA PRO A 43 -3.80 10.94 25.08
C PRO A 43 -4.16 9.48 25.39
N GLU A 44 -5.42 9.08 25.16
CA GLU A 44 -5.90 7.75 25.47
C GLU A 44 -5.27 6.70 24.52
N PRO A 45 -4.64 5.66 25.05
CA PRO A 45 -4.08 4.59 24.23
C PRO A 45 -5.21 3.80 23.54
N PRO A 46 -4.97 3.28 22.33
CA PRO A 46 -5.95 2.45 21.64
C PRO A 46 -6.16 1.11 22.36
N ALA A 47 -7.36 0.55 22.26
CA ALA A 47 -7.72 -0.71 22.91
C ALA A 47 -6.95 -1.93 22.33
N LYS A 48 -6.42 -1.80 21.12
CA LYS A 48 -5.63 -2.82 20.43
C LYS A 48 -4.46 -2.17 19.70
N THR A 49 -3.49 -2.98 19.31
CA THR A 49 -2.39 -2.57 18.45
C THR A 49 -2.58 -3.15 17.05
N SER A 50 -1.90 -2.56 16.07
CA SER A 50 -1.87 -3.03 14.68
C SER A 50 -0.45 -3.05 14.15
N THR A 51 -0.21 -3.71 13.03
CA THR A 51 1.13 -3.72 12.42
C THR A 51 1.39 -2.46 11.59
N PRO A 52 2.66 -2.05 11.42
CA PRO A 52 3.01 -0.96 10.52
C PRO A 52 2.61 -1.23 9.06
N GLU A 53 2.56 -2.48 8.61
CA GLU A 53 2.11 -2.87 7.25
C GLU A 53 0.63 -2.55 7.04
N ASP A 54 -0.20 -2.83 8.05
CA ASP A 54 -1.61 -2.47 8.01
C ASP A 54 -1.78 -0.95 7.95
N PHE A 55 -0.96 -0.21 8.69
CA PHE A 55 -0.94 1.25 8.61
C PHE A 55 -0.54 1.77 7.22
N ILE A 56 0.55 1.25 6.63
CA ILE A 56 0.99 1.59 5.26
C ILE A 56 -0.09 1.25 4.23
N ARG A 57 -0.86 0.17 4.44
CA ARG A 57 -1.97 -0.18 3.54
C ARG A 57 -3.06 0.90 3.56
N MET A 58 -3.37 1.47 4.73
CA MET A 58 -4.41 2.49 4.87
C MET A 58 -4.02 3.83 4.24
N THR A 59 -2.73 4.18 4.17
CA THR A 59 -2.28 5.42 3.51
C THR A 59 -2.57 5.44 2.00
N LYS A 60 -2.59 4.27 1.34
CA LYS A 60 -3.02 4.14 -0.07
C LYS A 60 -4.48 4.57 -0.27
N GLY A 61 -5.34 4.33 0.73
CA GLY A 61 -6.73 4.77 0.72
C GLY A 61 -6.86 6.29 0.68
N ILE A 62 -5.97 7.02 1.36
CA ILE A 62 -5.92 8.49 1.33
C ILE A 62 -5.56 9.00 -0.05
N THR A 63 -4.57 8.40 -0.72
CA THR A 63 -4.18 8.80 -2.09
C THR A 63 -5.35 8.68 -3.07
N MET A 64 -6.09 7.57 -3.00
CA MET A 64 -7.28 7.35 -3.83
C MET A 64 -8.41 8.34 -3.49
N ALA A 65 -8.67 8.56 -2.19
CA ALA A 65 -9.70 9.48 -1.73
C ALA A 65 -9.41 10.92 -2.16
N THR A 66 -8.14 11.33 -2.08
CA THR A 66 -7.64 12.65 -2.52
C THR A 66 -7.87 12.85 -4.01
N ALA A 67 -7.49 11.88 -4.84
CA ALA A 67 -7.72 11.96 -6.28
C ALA A 67 -9.22 12.08 -6.61
N LYS A 68 -10.07 11.34 -5.89
CA LYS A 68 -11.52 11.39 -6.06
C LYS A 68 -12.11 12.73 -5.62
N ALA A 69 -11.61 13.31 -4.53
CA ALA A 69 -12.02 14.63 -4.07
C ALA A 69 -11.70 15.74 -5.07
N VAL A 70 -10.49 15.72 -5.65
CA VAL A 70 -10.12 16.64 -6.73
C VAL A 70 -11.02 16.45 -7.96
N ALA A 71 -11.31 15.20 -8.34
CA ALA A 71 -12.20 14.90 -9.47
C ALA A 71 -13.63 15.41 -9.23
N ALA A 72 -14.18 15.21 -8.03
CA ALA A 72 -15.51 15.68 -7.66
C ALA A 72 -15.60 17.22 -7.62
N GLY A 73 -14.57 17.90 -7.09
CA GLY A 73 -14.49 19.37 -7.14
C GLY A 73 -14.42 19.92 -8.56
N ASN A 74 -13.74 19.20 -9.47
CA ASN A 74 -13.68 19.58 -10.88
C ASN A 74 -14.99 19.35 -11.63
N SER A 75 -15.69 18.23 -11.36
CA SER A 75 -16.94 17.89 -12.05
C SER A 75 -18.13 18.69 -11.53
N CYS A 76 -18.09 19.13 -10.27
CA CYS A 76 -19.19 19.77 -9.54
C CYS A 76 -20.48 18.92 -9.53
N ARG A 77 -20.39 17.60 -9.79
CA ARG A 77 -21.53 16.68 -9.80
C ARG A 77 -21.82 16.21 -8.39
N GLN A 78 -23.05 16.40 -7.93
CA GLN A 78 -23.46 16.03 -6.57
C GLN A 78 -23.26 14.53 -6.27
N GLU A 79 -23.45 13.64 -7.25
CA GLU A 79 -23.18 12.20 -7.10
C GLU A 79 -21.69 11.90 -6.85
N ASP A 80 -20.79 12.56 -7.58
CA ASP A 80 -19.34 12.41 -7.39
C ASP A 80 -18.92 12.92 -6.01
N VAL A 81 -19.57 13.99 -5.53
CA VAL A 81 -19.37 14.56 -4.19
C VAL A 81 -19.84 13.58 -3.11
N ILE A 82 -21.01 12.95 -3.26
CA ILE A 82 -21.50 11.92 -2.32
C ILE A 82 -20.53 10.73 -2.28
N ALA A 83 -20.11 10.24 -3.46
CA ALA A 83 -19.18 9.13 -3.55
C ALA A 83 -17.81 9.47 -2.92
N THR A 84 -17.38 10.72 -3.04
CA THR A 84 -16.18 11.26 -2.38
C THR A 84 -16.37 11.35 -0.88
N ALA A 85 -17.49 11.87 -0.40
CA ALA A 85 -17.79 12.03 1.02
C ALA A 85 -17.76 10.68 1.76
N ASN A 86 -18.34 9.64 1.15
CA ASN A 86 -18.35 8.29 1.72
C ASN A 86 -16.95 7.65 1.73
N LEU A 87 -16.20 7.78 0.63
CA LEU A 87 -14.83 7.26 0.56
C LEU A 87 -13.90 7.98 1.55
N SER A 88 -14.00 9.31 1.62
CA SER A 88 -13.21 10.16 2.52
C SER A 88 -13.41 9.79 3.98
N ARG A 89 -14.68 9.62 4.39
CA ARG A 89 -15.04 9.24 5.77
C ARG A 89 -14.33 7.96 6.18
N ARG A 90 -14.43 6.92 5.34
CA ARG A 90 -13.80 5.62 5.61
C ARG A 90 -12.27 5.70 5.60
N ALA A 91 -11.71 6.31 4.56
CA ALA A 91 -10.26 6.34 4.38
C ALA A 91 -9.55 7.07 5.52
N ILE A 92 -10.09 8.20 5.98
CA ILE A 92 -9.51 8.95 7.10
C ILE A 92 -9.70 8.22 8.44
N ALA A 93 -10.89 7.67 8.72
CA ALA A 93 -11.12 6.93 9.96
C ALA A 93 -10.21 5.69 10.05
N ASP A 94 -10.09 4.93 8.96
CA ASP A 94 -9.22 3.75 8.91
C ASP A 94 -7.73 4.14 9.03
N MET A 95 -7.30 5.24 8.41
CA MET A 95 -5.92 5.74 8.52
C MET A 95 -5.60 6.22 9.94
N LEU A 96 -6.43 7.06 10.55
CA LEU A 96 -6.21 7.57 11.91
C LEU A 96 -6.20 6.44 12.94
N ARG A 97 -7.12 5.47 12.80
CA ARG A 97 -7.15 4.28 13.65
C ARG A 97 -5.86 3.47 13.51
N ALA A 98 -5.50 3.07 12.29
CA ALA A 98 -4.30 2.26 12.06
C ALA A 98 -3.01 3.00 12.46
N CYS A 99 -2.95 4.32 12.28
CA CYS A 99 -1.83 5.16 12.73
C CYS A 99 -1.69 5.10 14.24
N LYS A 100 -2.79 5.29 15.00
CA LYS A 100 -2.76 5.26 16.46
C LYS A 100 -2.45 3.86 16.99
N GLU A 101 -3.10 2.83 16.43
CA GLU A 101 -2.89 1.42 16.81
C GLU A 101 -1.45 0.95 16.56
N ALA A 102 -0.84 1.31 15.42
CA ALA A 102 0.56 0.99 15.12
C ALA A 102 1.54 1.80 15.97
N ALA A 103 1.28 3.10 16.16
CA ALA A 103 2.19 3.96 16.91
C ALA A 103 2.28 3.59 18.40
N TYR A 104 1.23 2.97 18.96
CA TYR A 104 1.22 2.46 20.34
C TYR A 104 1.70 1.01 20.49
N HIS A 105 2.20 0.39 19.41
CA HIS A 105 2.79 -0.95 19.50
C HIS A 105 4.02 -0.95 20.43
N PRO A 106 4.21 -1.95 21.31
CA PRO A 106 5.29 -1.95 22.31
C PRO A 106 6.70 -1.87 21.72
N GLU A 107 6.88 -2.37 20.50
CA GLU A 107 8.16 -2.38 19.78
C GLU A 107 8.49 -1.05 19.08
N VAL A 108 7.54 -0.10 19.06
CA VAL A 108 7.73 1.19 18.38
C VAL A 108 8.40 2.20 19.32
N ALA A 109 9.51 2.77 18.86
CA ALA A 109 10.25 3.77 19.60
C ALA A 109 9.41 5.04 19.87
N PRO A 110 9.51 5.67 21.07
CA PRO A 110 8.68 6.83 21.43
C PRO A 110 8.79 8.04 20.49
N ASP A 111 9.96 8.28 19.92
CA ASP A 111 10.24 9.34 18.95
C ASP A 111 9.56 9.07 17.60
N VAL A 112 9.62 7.81 17.13
CA VAL A 112 8.91 7.38 15.91
C VAL A 112 7.41 7.46 16.10
N ARG A 113 6.90 7.05 17.28
CA ARG A 113 5.48 7.24 17.65
C ARG A 113 5.07 8.70 17.55
N LEU A 114 5.83 9.62 18.14
CA LEU A 114 5.51 11.04 18.12
C LEU A 114 5.49 11.59 16.68
N ARG A 115 6.48 11.19 15.85
CA ARG A 115 6.55 11.55 14.43
C ARG A 115 5.32 11.07 13.66
N ALA A 116 4.93 9.80 13.86
CA ALA A 116 3.76 9.24 13.18
C ALA A 116 2.46 9.92 13.59
N LEU A 117 2.25 10.18 14.89
CA LEU A 117 1.07 10.88 15.38
C LEU A 117 1.01 12.32 14.89
N HIS A 118 2.15 13.01 14.81
CA HIS A 118 2.24 14.35 14.24
C HIS A 118 1.81 14.36 12.77
N TYR A 119 2.40 13.50 11.94
CA TYR A 119 2.05 13.47 10.51
C TYR A 119 0.65 12.88 10.24
N GLY A 120 0.12 12.03 11.12
CA GLY A 120 -1.26 11.56 11.06
C GLY A 120 -2.25 12.72 11.22
N ARG A 121 -1.96 13.62 12.17
CA ARG A 121 -2.71 14.87 12.36
C ARG A 121 -2.56 15.81 11.16
N GLU A 122 -1.34 16.04 10.68
CA GLU A 122 -1.11 16.93 9.52
C GLU A 122 -1.79 16.41 8.25
N CYS A 123 -1.78 15.09 8.03
CA CYS A 123 -2.49 14.48 6.91
C CYS A 123 -4.00 14.70 7.00
N ALA A 124 -4.60 14.47 8.17
CA ALA A 124 -6.04 14.71 8.37
C ALA A 124 -6.40 16.20 8.24
N ASN A 125 -5.60 17.11 8.79
CA ASN A 125 -5.79 18.56 8.64
C ASN A 125 -5.69 18.99 7.17
N GLY A 126 -4.64 18.59 6.46
CA GLY A 126 -4.47 18.89 5.05
C GLY A 126 -5.60 18.31 4.19
N TYR A 127 -6.13 17.15 4.57
CA TYR A 127 -7.30 16.55 3.90
C TYR A 127 -8.59 17.32 4.19
N LEU A 128 -8.81 17.78 5.43
CA LEU A 128 -9.93 18.65 5.79
C LEU A 128 -9.88 19.96 4.99
N GLU A 129 -8.71 20.60 4.88
CA GLU A 129 -8.54 21.80 4.04
C GLU A 129 -8.90 21.53 2.57
N LEU A 130 -8.52 20.36 2.04
CA LEU A 130 -8.93 19.96 0.69
C LEU A 130 -10.46 19.85 0.57
N LEU A 131 -11.13 19.21 1.54
CA LEU A 131 -12.59 19.07 1.52
C LEU A 131 -13.32 20.40 1.68
N ASP A 132 -12.84 21.28 2.56
CA ASP A 132 -13.37 22.63 2.72
C ASP A 132 -13.19 23.45 1.43
N HIS A 133 -12.08 23.25 0.70
CA HIS A 133 -11.87 23.88 -0.61
C HIS A 133 -12.75 23.28 -1.71
N VAL A 134 -13.08 21.98 -1.65
CA VAL A 134 -14.11 21.37 -2.51
C VAL A 134 -15.47 22.00 -2.23
N LEU A 135 -15.86 22.17 -0.96
CA LEU A 135 -17.11 22.85 -0.59
C LEU A 135 -17.17 24.28 -1.14
N LEU A 136 -16.07 25.04 -1.03
CA LEU A 136 -15.97 26.37 -1.63
C LEU A 136 -16.16 26.33 -3.16
N THR A 137 -15.55 25.35 -3.82
CA THR A 137 -15.68 25.14 -5.28
C THR A 137 -17.12 24.79 -5.69
N LEU A 138 -17.86 24.05 -4.86
CA LEU A 138 -19.28 23.74 -5.10
C LEU A 138 -20.18 24.97 -4.95
N GLN A 139 -19.87 25.87 -4.00
CA GLN A 139 -20.61 27.10 -3.80
C GLN A 139 -20.34 28.15 -4.89
N LYS A 140 -19.09 28.25 -5.35
CA LYS A 140 -18.66 29.23 -6.37
C LYS A 140 -17.76 28.54 -7.40
N PRO A 141 -18.32 27.81 -8.37
CA PRO A 141 -17.50 27.11 -9.35
C PRO A 141 -16.68 28.10 -10.20
N SER A 142 -15.35 28.10 -10.03
CA SER A 142 -14.42 28.90 -10.84
C SER A 142 -13.20 28.07 -11.29
N PRO A 143 -12.60 28.38 -12.45
CA PRO A 143 -11.37 27.70 -12.90
C PRO A 143 -10.21 27.83 -11.91
N GLU A 144 -10.07 28.99 -11.25
CA GLU A 144 -9.01 29.28 -10.29
C GLU A 144 -9.14 28.42 -9.03
N LEU A 145 -10.37 28.31 -8.49
CA LEU A 145 -10.65 27.45 -7.34
C LEU A 145 -10.40 25.98 -7.66
N LYS A 146 -10.78 25.53 -8.87
CA LYS A 146 -10.51 24.18 -9.35
C LYS A 146 -9.01 23.90 -9.51
N GLN A 147 -8.24 24.87 -10.00
CA GLN A 147 -6.79 24.74 -10.10
C GLN A 147 -6.12 24.59 -8.72
N GLN A 148 -6.60 25.33 -7.73
CA GLN A 148 -6.11 25.28 -6.35
C GLN A 148 -6.29 23.90 -5.68
N LEU A 149 -7.31 23.11 -6.08
CA LEU A 149 -7.49 21.73 -5.59
C LEU A 149 -6.24 20.86 -5.82
N THR A 150 -5.52 21.09 -6.92
CA THR A 150 -4.26 20.38 -7.22
C THR A 150 -3.17 20.73 -6.20
N GLY A 151 -3.13 21.98 -5.73
CA GLY A 151 -2.20 22.42 -4.68
C GLY A 151 -2.50 21.75 -3.34
N HIS A 152 -3.77 21.73 -2.93
CA HIS A 152 -4.21 21.03 -1.71
C HIS A 152 -3.90 19.52 -1.79
N SER A 153 -4.17 18.89 -2.93
CA SER A 153 -3.84 17.47 -3.17
C SER A 153 -2.36 17.16 -3.00
N LYS A 154 -1.47 18.03 -3.53
CA LYS A 154 -0.01 17.87 -3.34
C LYS A 154 0.42 17.98 -1.88
N ARG A 155 -0.21 18.85 -1.09
CA ARG A 155 0.08 18.95 0.35
C ARG A 155 -0.29 17.66 1.07
N VAL A 156 -1.49 17.12 0.81
CA VAL A 156 -1.93 15.82 1.36
C VAL A 156 -0.96 14.71 0.96
N ALA A 157 -0.54 14.66 -0.31
CA ALA A 157 0.42 13.66 -0.78
C ALA A 157 1.77 13.77 -0.05
N GLY A 158 2.24 14.98 0.25
CA GLY A 158 3.43 15.20 1.06
C GLY A 158 3.30 14.60 2.46
N SER A 159 2.19 14.86 3.16
CA SER A 159 1.92 14.27 4.47
C SER A 159 1.79 12.75 4.41
N VAL A 160 1.20 12.20 3.34
CA VAL A 160 1.13 10.74 3.12
C VAL A 160 2.51 10.12 2.98
N THR A 161 3.43 10.77 2.25
CA THR A 161 4.82 10.32 2.14
C THR A 161 5.52 10.29 3.50
N GLU A 162 5.35 11.33 4.31
CA GLU A 162 5.91 11.37 5.67
C GLU A 162 5.29 10.30 6.58
N LEU A 163 4.00 9.98 6.42
CA LEU A 163 3.36 8.88 7.13
C LEU A 163 3.95 7.52 6.77
N ILE A 164 4.21 7.28 5.48
CA ILE A 164 4.83 6.03 5.01
C ILE A 164 6.23 5.89 5.61
N GLN A 165 7.05 6.94 5.54
CA GLN A 165 8.39 6.93 6.15
C GLN A 165 8.34 6.72 7.67
N ALA A 166 7.38 7.34 8.36
CA ALA A 166 7.19 7.12 9.80
C ALA A 166 6.80 5.67 10.09
N ALA A 167 5.93 5.07 9.28
CA ALA A 167 5.52 3.67 9.42
C ALA A 167 6.67 2.69 9.10
N GLU A 168 7.52 2.99 8.13
CA GLU A 168 8.73 2.20 7.84
C GLU A 168 9.70 2.25 9.02
N ALA A 169 9.88 3.43 9.63
CA ALA A 169 10.71 3.58 10.82
C ALA A 169 10.15 2.84 12.06
N MET A 170 8.84 2.54 12.11
CA MET A 170 8.23 1.78 13.21
C MET A 170 8.70 0.33 13.26
N LYS A 171 9.14 -0.22 12.13
CA LYS A 171 9.52 -1.63 12.01
C LYS A 171 10.88 -1.92 12.67
N GLY A 172 11.63 -0.88 13.00
CA GLY A 172 13.00 -1.00 13.53
C GLY A 172 14.01 -1.33 12.42
N THR A 173 15.29 -1.19 12.75
CA THR A 173 16.40 -1.36 11.79
C THR A 173 16.66 -2.82 11.39
N GLU A 174 15.99 -3.78 12.03
CA GLU A 174 16.14 -5.23 11.79
C GLU A 174 14.97 -5.83 11.02
N TRP A 175 13.95 -5.04 10.66
CA TRP A 175 12.84 -5.55 9.86
C TRP A 175 13.25 -5.70 8.40
N VAL A 176 13.10 -6.92 7.91
CA VAL A 176 13.43 -7.33 6.56
C VAL A 176 12.11 -7.66 5.87
N ASP A 177 11.81 -6.99 4.75
CA ASP A 177 10.58 -7.23 3.99
C ASP A 177 10.59 -8.66 3.41
N PRO A 178 9.66 -9.56 3.80
CA PRO A 178 9.60 -10.92 3.27
C PRO A 178 9.37 -10.98 1.77
N GLU A 179 8.80 -9.92 1.18
CA GLU A 179 8.54 -9.80 -0.26
C GLU A 179 9.69 -9.10 -1.02
N ASP A 180 10.76 -8.69 -0.34
CA ASP A 180 11.95 -8.15 -1.00
C ASP A 180 12.59 -9.26 -1.86
N PRO A 181 12.82 -9.02 -3.17
CA PRO A 181 13.46 -9.98 -4.07
C PRO A 181 14.81 -10.51 -3.53
N THR A 182 15.52 -9.70 -2.75
CA THR A 182 16.82 -10.03 -2.14
C THR A 182 16.66 -11.07 -1.02
N VAL A 183 15.60 -10.96 -0.23
CA VAL A 183 15.30 -11.83 0.92
C VAL A 183 14.74 -13.16 0.45
N ILE A 184 13.88 -13.11 -0.58
CA ILE A 184 13.41 -14.30 -1.28
C ILE A 184 14.61 -15.05 -1.88
N ALA A 185 15.50 -14.33 -2.57
CA ALA A 185 16.70 -14.95 -3.13
C ALA A 185 17.60 -15.58 -2.06
N GLU A 186 17.81 -14.91 -0.92
CA GLU A 186 18.62 -15.44 0.18
C GLU A 186 18.01 -16.69 0.82
N ASN A 187 16.71 -16.69 1.11
CA ASN A 187 16.01 -17.84 1.68
C ASN A 187 16.00 -19.04 0.73
N GLU A 188 15.81 -18.82 -0.57
CA GLU A 188 15.90 -19.88 -1.59
C GLU A 188 17.33 -20.44 -1.68
N LEU A 189 18.36 -19.58 -1.56
CA LEU A 189 19.76 -20.00 -1.61
C LEU A 189 20.16 -20.84 -0.39
N LEU A 190 19.70 -20.44 0.80
CA LEU A 190 19.87 -21.21 2.04
C LEU A 190 19.11 -22.54 1.99
N GLY A 191 17.88 -22.55 1.49
CA GLY A 191 17.09 -23.76 1.28
C GLY A 191 17.76 -24.73 0.31
N ALA A 192 18.31 -24.23 -0.80
CA ALA A 192 19.07 -25.02 -1.76
C ALA A 192 20.34 -25.62 -1.14
N ALA A 193 21.07 -24.85 -0.34
CA ALA A 193 22.26 -25.34 0.37
C ALA A 193 21.93 -26.51 1.31
N ALA A 194 20.85 -26.39 2.09
CA ALA A 194 20.39 -27.45 2.98
C ALA A 194 19.95 -28.71 2.19
N ALA A 195 19.29 -28.55 1.05
CA ALA A 195 18.88 -29.65 0.20
C ALA A 195 20.09 -30.38 -0.41
N ILE A 196 21.12 -29.65 -0.83
CA ILE A 196 22.38 -30.22 -1.32
C ILE A 196 23.09 -31.00 -0.22
N GLU A 197 23.16 -30.47 1.00
CA GLU A 197 23.78 -31.16 2.13
C GLU A 197 23.04 -32.46 2.48
N ALA A 198 21.70 -32.42 2.48
CA ALA A 198 20.87 -33.59 2.69
C ALA A 198 21.07 -34.65 1.58
N ALA A 199 21.20 -34.22 0.32
CA ALA A 199 21.48 -35.11 -0.80
C ALA A 199 22.89 -35.73 -0.70
N ALA A 200 23.89 -34.96 -0.28
CA ALA A 200 25.26 -35.44 -0.06
C ALA A 200 25.30 -36.51 1.04
N LYS A 201 24.67 -36.27 2.19
CA LYS A 201 24.53 -37.27 3.25
C LYS A 201 23.82 -38.55 2.77
N LYS A 202 22.80 -38.40 1.92
CA LYS A 202 22.08 -39.54 1.34
C LYS A 202 22.97 -40.33 0.37
N LEU A 203 23.82 -39.66 -0.41
CA LEU A 203 24.80 -40.31 -1.29
C LEU A 203 25.87 -41.07 -0.51
N GLU A 204 26.36 -40.53 0.62
CA GLU A 204 27.31 -41.23 1.50
C GLU A 204 26.72 -42.50 2.12
N GLN A 205 25.42 -42.49 2.43
CA GLN A 205 24.71 -43.66 2.97
C GLN A 205 24.38 -44.73 1.92
N LEU A 206 24.48 -44.40 0.63
CA LEU A 206 24.20 -45.33 -0.46
C LEU A 206 25.42 -46.21 -0.73
N LYS A 207 25.31 -47.51 -0.47
CA LYS A 207 26.32 -48.50 -0.88
C LYS A 207 26.33 -48.66 -2.40
N PRO A 208 27.51 -48.83 -3.04
CA PRO A 208 27.61 -49.05 -4.48
C PRO A 208 26.86 -50.33 -4.88
N ARG A 209 25.97 -50.21 -5.88
CA ARG A 209 25.16 -51.31 -6.39
C ARG A 209 26.08 -52.41 -6.93
N ALA A 210 25.90 -53.66 -6.45
CA ALA A 210 26.64 -54.80 -6.96
C ALA A 210 26.43 -54.95 -8.47
N LYS A 211 27.52 -55.13 -9.22
CA LYS A 211 27.50 -55.26 -10.69
C LYS A 211 26.52 -56.34 -11.14
N PRO A 212 25.69 -56.12 -12.18
CA PRO A 212 24.92 -57.20 -12.77
C PRO A 212 25.88 -58.24 -13.37
N LYS A 213 25.64 -59.53 -13.11
CA LYS A 213 26.31 -60.62 -13.83
C LYS A 213 25.96 -60.49 -15.31
N VAL A 214 26.98 -60.25 -16.14
CA VAL A 214 26.86 -60.18 -17.60
C VAL A 214 26.36 -61.54 -18.11
N SER A 215 25.19 -61.54 -18.74
CA SER A 215 24.72 -62.63 -19.60
C SER A 215 24.68 -62.09 -21.03
N PRO A 216 25.33 -62.73 -22.01
CA PRO A 216 25.34 -62.22 -23.37
C PRO A 216 24.04 -62.65 -24.07
N ALA A 217 23.16 -61.69 -24.35
CA ALA A 217 22.11 -61.86 -25.35
C ALA A 217 21.99 -60.55 -26.14
N PRO A 218 21.89 -60.61 -27.49
CA PRO A 218 21.91 -59.43 -28.33
C PRO A 218 20.55 -58.74 -28.25
N PHE A 219 20.48 -57.58 -27.60
CA PHE A 219 19.30 -56.72 -27.65
C PHE A 219 19.41 -55.75 -28.83
N LEU A 220 18.50 -55.92 -29.79
CA LEU A 220 18.24 -54.97 -30.87
C LEU A 220 17.94 -53.58 -30.29
N PHE A 221 18.66 -52.57 -30.79
CA PHE A 221 18.32 -51.16 -30.61
C PHE A 221 17.02 -50.85 -31.37
N HIS A 222 15.97 -50.43 -30.65
CA HIS A 222 14.91 -49.60 -31.23
C HIS A 222 15.20 -48.14 -30.83
N PRO A 223 15.39 -47.23 -31.80
CA PRO A 223 15.61 -45.82 -31.51
C PRO A 223 14.24 -45.16 -31.29
N HIS A 224 14.04 -44.54 -30.13
CA HIS A 224 13.08 -43.45 -30.03
C HIS A 224 13.80 -42.23 -29.48
N HIS A 225 13.96 -41.27 -30.39
CA HIS A 225 14.41 -39.90 -30.14
C HIS A 225 13.63 -39.26 -28.99
N GLY A 226 14.35 -38.55 -28.13
CA GLY A 226 13.80 -37.72 -27.06
C GLY A 226 14.92 -36.93 -26.39
N SER A 227 15.38 -35.90 -27.09
CA SER A 227 16.45 -34.96 -26.74
C SER A 227 16.33 -34.42 -25.32
N VAL A 228 17.36 -34.63 -24.48
CA VAL A 228 17.62 -33.81 -23.28
C VAL A 228 18.94 -33.10 -23.50
N PRO A 229 18.98 -31.76 -23.53
CA PRO A 229 20.19 -31.02 -23.86
C PRO A 229 21.14 -30.98 -22.66
N THR A 230 22.40 -31.25 -22.97
CA THR A 230 23.61 -30.74 -22.34
C THR A 230 23.41 -29.32 -21.79
N PHE A 231 23.22 -29.17 -20.48
CA PHE A 231 23.31 -27.87 -19.78
C PHE A 231 24.01 -27.95 -18.41
N ILE A 232 24.62 -29.10 -18.09
CA ILE A 232 25.34 -29.30 -16.81
C ILE A 232 26.85 -29.00 -16.94
N SER A 233 27.39 -28.74 -18.14
CA SER A 233 28.83 -28.45 -18.31
C SER A 233 29.25 -26.99 -18.17
N ASP A 234 28.31 -26.02 -18.19
CA ASP A 234 28.67 -24.61 -18.31
C ASP A 234 28.68 -23.85 -16.97
N PHE A 235 28.13 -24.44 -15.89
CA PHE A 235 28.07 -23.77 -14.59
C PHE A 235 29.41 -23.76 -13.83
N THR A 236 30.32 -24.69 -14.14
CA THR A 236 31.67 -24.71 -13.55
C THR A 236 32.66 -23.77 -14.25
N SER A 237 32.28 -23.13 -15.37
CA SER A 237 33.13 -22.17 -16.10
C SER A 237 32.91 -20.72 -15.64
N LEU A 238 31.68 -20.34 -15.25
CA LEU A 238 31.38 -18.95 -14.88
C LEU A 238 31.93 -18.51 -13.52
N SER A 239 32.19 -19.44 -12.58
CA SER A 239 32.79 -19.09 -11.28
C SER A 239 34.27 -18.68 -11.41
N ALA A 240 34.96 -19.12 -12.46
CA ALA A 240 36.35 -18.75 -12.72
C ALA A 240 36.47 -17.36 -13.39
N THR A 241 35.51 -16.95 -14.21
CA THR A 241 35.54 -15.64 -14.90
C THR A 241 35.18 -14.48 -13.96
N PHE A 242 34.26 -14.68 -13.00
CA PHE A 242 33.88 -13.64 -12.05
C PHE A 242 35.00 -13.32 -11.02
N ALA A 243 35.83 -14.31 -10.68
CA ALA A 243 37.00 -14.12 -9.81
C ALA A 243 38.13 -13.32 -10.49
N TYR A 244 38.20 -13.32 -11.83
CA TYR A 244 39.23 -12.59 -12.58
C TYR A 244 38.88 -11.10 -12.77
N CYS A 245 37.61 -10.77 -13.03
CA CYS A 245 37.18 -9.37 -13.19
C CYS A 245 37.21 -8.54 -11.90
N ARG A 246 37.06 -9.18 -10.72
CA ARG A 246 37.12 -8.47 -9.43
C ARG A 246 38.54 -8.03 -9.02
N ARG A 247 39.58 -8.49 -9.72
CA ARG A 247 41.00 -8.17 -9.43
C ARG A 247 41.60 -7.05 -10.29
N GLN A 248 40.87 -6.52 -11.28
CA GLN A 248 41.36 -5.47 -12.19
C GLN A 248 40.65 -4.12 -12.08
N MET A 249 39.65 -3.97 -11.20
CA MET A 249 38.96 -2.70 -10.94
C MET A 249 39.12 -2.30 -9.48
N SER A 250 40.34 -1.93 -9.11
CA SER A 250 40.62 -1.13 -7.92
C SER A 250 41.80 -0.22 -8.27
N PRO A 251 41.66 1.12 -8.23
CA PRO A 251 42.80 1.98 -7.99
C PRO A 251 43.30 1.80 -6.55
#